data_AF-A0A7J6URP4-F1
#
_entry.id   AF-A0A7J6URP4-F1
#
_cell.length_a   1.000
_cell.length_b   1.000
_cell.length_c   1.000
_cell.angle_alpha   90.00
_cell.angle_beta   90.00
_cell.angle_gamma   90.00
#
_symmetry.space_group_name_H-M   'P 1'
#
loop_
_entity.id
_entity.type
_entity.pdbx_description
1 polymer ?
#
loop_
_entity_poly.entity_id
_entity_poly.type
_entity_poly.pdbx_seq_one_letter_code
_entity_poly.pdbx_strand_id
1 'polypeptide(L)'
;MEVSSRVQEGLESMQKGKSAFSKQAKAKVLEPLGAITTGSQFLEPDGMFPNHIPNPEDKAAMKAITKAVLDNKADLGIIFDTDVDRSAAVDSTGCEFNRNRLIALMSAIVLEEHPGTTIVTDSVTSDGLTTFIEKKLGGKHHRFKRGYKNVIDEAIRLNSVGEESHLAIETSGHGALKENHWLDDGAYTMVKLLNKLASARALGKGVGSEVLTHLVEGLDEPAVAIELRLKIDQNHVDLKGGSFRDYGEAVLKHLESKIEVDPNFQKAPVNYEGIRVSGFGGWFLLRLSLHDPVLPLNIEAANNEDAVKLGVAVLGAVKEFSALDTSALYKFVQRS
;
A
#
# COMPACT_ATOMS: atom_id res chain seq x y z
N MET A 1 -25.19 7.83 -27.49
CA MET A 1 -24.11 8.80 -27.21
C MET A 1 -22.86 7.97 -27.00
N GLU A 2 -21.91 8.02 -27.94
CA GLU A 2 -20.62 7.35 -27.78
C GLU A 2 -19.86 8.03 -26.64
N VAL A 3 -19.81 7.32 -25.52
CA VAL A 3 -18.98 7.65 -24.38
C VAL A 3 -17.63 7.01 -24.68
N SER A 4 -16.56 7.78 -24.54
CA SER A 4 -15.20 7.24 -24.58
C SER A 4 -14.46 7.85 -23.40
N SER A 5 -14.17 7.03 -22.40
CA SER A 5 -12.95 7.16 -21.61
C SER A 5 -12.03 6.04 -22.05
N ARG A 6 -10.74 6.29 -22.25
CA ARG A 6 -9.78 5.24 -22.60
C ARG A 6 -9.31 4.59 -21.30
N VAL A 7 -9.73 3.35 -21.05
CA VAL A 7 -9.34 2.59 -19.86
C VAL A 7 -8.45 1.45 -20.29
N GLN A 8 -7.28 1.38 -19.68
CA GLN A 8 -6.29 0.36 -19.94
C GLN A 8 -6.30 -0.67 -18.81
N GLU A 9 -6.55 -1.93 -19.11
CA GLU A 9 -6.39 -3.02 -18.14
C GLU A 9 -5.11 -3.82 -18.43
N GLY A 10 -4.36 -4.13 -17.39
CA GLY A 10 -3.30 -5.14 -17.40
C GLY A 10 -3.59 -6.20 -16.35
N LEU A 11 -3.63 -7.47 -16.75
CA LEU A 11 -3.91 -8.58 -15.84
C LEU A 11 -3.29 -9.86 -16.39
N GLU A 12 -2.51 -10.60 -15.61
CA GLU A 12 -2.12 -11.98 -15.92
C GLU A 12 -2.55 -12.90 -14.77
N SER A 13 -3.46 -13.84 -15.04
CA SER A 13 -4.10 -14.66 -14.00
C SER A 13 -3.74 -16.15 -14.16
N MET A 14 -3.53 -16.82 -13.02
CA MET A 14 -3.49 -18.28 -12.90
C MET A 14 -4.90 -18.84 -12.67
N GLN A 15 -5.12 -20.03 -13.25
CA GLN A 15 -6.33 -20.87 -13.24
C GLN A 15 -7.38 -20.50 -14.29
N LYS A 16 -7.81 -21.53 -15.04
CA LYS A 16 -8.85 -21.56 -16.09
C LYS A 16 -10.23 -20.98 -15.68
N GLY A 17 -10.38 -20.45 -14.47
CA GLY A 17 -11.60 -19.82 -13.95
C GLY A 17 -11.46 -18.35 -13.54
N LYS A 18 -10.26 -17.86 -13.16
CA LYS A 18 -10.03 -16.44 -12.74
C LYS A 18 -9.51 -15.55 -13.86
N SER A 19 -8.96 -16.15 -14.92
CA SER A 19 -8.67 -15.49 -16.21
C SER A 19 -9.86 -14.83 -16.89
N ALA A 20 -11.05 -15.23 -16.49
CA ALA A 20 -12.30 -14.64 -16.90
C ALA A 20 -12.40 -13.19 -16.45
N PHE A 21 -11.74 -12.77 -15.36
CA PHE A 21 -12.05 -11.47 -14.77
C PHE A 21 -11.67 -10.30 -15.67
N SER A 22 -10.44 -10.17 -16.20
CA SER A 22 -10.11 -9.04 -17.09
C SER A 22 -10.97 -9.01 -18.35
N LYS A 23 -11.12 -10.16 -19.00
CA LYS A 23 -11.94 -10.28 -20.22
C LYS A 23 -13.42 -10.01 -19.94
N GLN A 24 -13.95 -10.44 -18.79
CA GLN A 24 -15.33 -10.19 -18.37
C GLN A 24 -15.50 -8.79 -17.77
N ALA A 25 -14.52 -8.20 -17.11
CA ALA A 25 -14.53 -6.84 -16.59
C ALA A 25 -14.54 -5.88 -17.76
N LYS A 26 -13.64 -6.08 -18.73
CA LYS A 26 -13.70 -5.44 -20.04
C LYS A 26 -15.09 -5.56 -20.67
N ALA A 27 -15.59 -6.78 -20.92
CA ALA A 27 -16.80 -6.98 -21.70
C ALA A 27 -18.13 -6.69 -20.96
N LYS A 28 -18.18 -6.87 -19.64
CA LYS A 28 -19.41 -6.78 -18.82
C LYS A 28 -19.46 -5.56 -17.92
N VAL A 29 -18.34 -4.89 -17.66
CA VAL A 29 -18.27 -3.70 -16.79
C VAL A 29 -17.80 -2.49 -17.59
N LEU A 30 -16.58 -2.50 -18.10
CA LEU A 30 -15.97 -1.34 -18.76
C LEU A 30 -16.64 -0.97 -20.09
N GLU A 31 -16.82 -1.93 -21.01
CA GLU A 31 -17.46 -1.68 -22.31
C GLU A 31 -18.92 -1.19 -22.16
N PRO A 32 -19.77 -1.79 -21.30
CA PRO A 32 -21.11 -1.26 -21.02
C PRO A 32 -21.13 0.14 -20.42
N LEU A 33 -20.09 0.53 -19.67
CA LEU A 33 -19.90 1.89 -19.16
C LEU A 33 -19.34 2.86 -20.23
N GLY A 34 -19.07 2.39 -21.45
CA GLY A 34 -18.55 3.19 -22.55
C GLY A 34 -17.04 3.42 -22.48
N ALA A 35 -16.30 2.53 -21.83
CA ALA A 35 -14.84 2.60 -21.86
C ALA A 35 -14.30 2.07 -23.20
N ILE A 36 -13.32 2.78 -23.77
CA ILE A 36 -12.48 2.28 -24.86
C ILE A 36 -11.31 1.51 -24.24
N THR A 37 -11.32 0.19 -24.44
CA THR A 37 -10.37 -0.77 -23.86
C THR A 37 -9.46 -1.41 -24.92
N THR A 38 -9.28 -0.73 -26.06
CA THR A 38 -8.49 -1.24 -27.19
C THR A 38 -7.00 -1.32 -26.89
N GLY A 39 -6.52 -0.52 -25.94
CA GLY A 39 -5.12 -0.57 -25.55
C GLY A 39 -4.80 -1.77 -24.66
N SER A 40 -5.78 -2.38 -23.96
CA SER A 40 -5.58 -3.34 -22.87
C SER A 40 -4.59 -4.46 -23.21
N GLN A 41 -3.74 -4.82 -22.24
CA GLN A 41 -2.62 -5.74 -22.44
C GLN A 41 -2.75 -6.99 -21.56
N PHE A 42 -2.14 -8.07 -22.03
CA PHE A 42 -1.99 -9.34 -21.29
C PHE A 42 -3.29 -10.05 -20.89
N LEU A 43 -4.42 -9.73 -21.53
CA LEU A 43 -5.75 -10.22 -21.17
C LEU A 43 -5.96 -11.74 -21.28
N GLU A 44 -5.08 -12.45 -21.98
CA GLU A 44 -5.20 -13.90 -22.13
C GLU A 44 -4.40 -14.59 -21.02
N PRO A 45 -5.01 -15.55 -20.28
CA PRO A 45 -4.34 -16.18 -19.17
C PRO A 45 -3.17 -17.06 -19.59
N ASP A 46 -2.03 -16.82 -18.96
CA ASP A 46 -0.88 -17.71 -19.00
C ASP A 46 -0.33 -17.88 -17.59
N GLY A 47 -0.41 -19.11 -17.06
CA GLY A 47 0.11 -19.43 -15.74
C GLY A 47 1.65 -19.46 -15.65
N MET A 48 2.34 -19.27 -16.76
CA MET A 48 3.80 -19.09 -16.81
C MET A 48 4.23 -17.63 -16.62
N PHE A 49 3.28 -16.68 -16.61
CA PHE A 49 3.53 -15.25 -16.43
C PHE A 49 4.68 -14.70 -17.30
N PRO A 50 4.59 -14.85 -18.64
CA PRO A 50 5.71 -14.62 -19.55
C PRO A 50 6.14 -13.15 -19.65
N ASN A 51 5.31 -12.20 -19.20
CA ASN A 51 5.61 -10.77 -19.35
C ASN A 51 6.17 -10.16 -18.06
N HIS A 52 5.45 -10.29 -16.94
CA HIS A 52 5.89 -9.81 -15.63
C HIS A 52 5.16 -10.55 -14.50
N ILE A 53 5.62 -10.37 -13.26
CA ILE A 53 4.91 -10.87 -12.09
C ILE A 53 3.57 -10.12 -11.98
N PRO A 54 2.41 -10.79 -11.86
CA PRO A 54 1.11 -10.15 -11.70
C PRO A 54 0.92 -9.66 -10.26
N ASN A 55 1.58 -8.56 -9.94
CA ASN A 55 1.50 -7.93 -8.63
C ASN A 55 1.52 -6.40 -8.82
N PRO A 56 0.52 -5.66 -8.32
CA PRO A 56 0.49 -4.21 -8.42
C PRO A 56 1.65 -3.53 -7.64
N GLU A 57 2.34 -4.23 -6.74
CA GLU A 57 3.57 -3.70 -6.11
C GLU A 57 4.84 -3.96 -6.94
N ASP A 58 4.77 -4.76 -8.01
CA ASP A 58 5.93 -5.06 -8.86
C ASP A 58 6.26 -3.90 -9.80
N LYS A 59 7.54 -3.52 -9.84
CA LYS A 59 8.00 -2.37 -10.62
C LYS A 59 7.90 -2.60 -12.13
N ALA A 60 8.09 -3.83 -12.61
CA ALA A 60 8.00 -4.14 -14.03
C ALA A 60 6.53 -4.14 -14.48
N ALA A 61 5.64 -4.69 -13.65
CA ALA A 61 4.20 -4.65 -13.85
C ALA A 61 3.67 -3.21 -13.91
N MET A 62 4.01 -2.37 -12.91
CA MET A 62 3.61 -0.96 -12.89
C MET A 62 4.17 -0.18 -14.10
N LYS A 63 5.44 -0.43 -14.47
CA LYS A 63 6.02 0.18 -15.67
C LYS A 63 5.29 -0.22 -16.95
N ALA A 64 4.83 -1.47 -17.06
CA ALA A 64 4.10 -1.95 -18.23
C ALA A 64 2.75 -1.23 -18.37
N ILE A 65 1.95 -1.17 -17.30
CA ILE A 65 0.66 -0.47 -17.33
C ILE A 65 0.83 1.04 -17.56
N THR A 66 1.83 1.67 -16.92
CA THR A 66 2.15 3.09 -17.14
C THR A 66 2.52 3.36 -18.60
N LYS A 67 3.37 2.53 -19.20
CA LYS A 67 3.71 2.65 -20.62
C LYS A 67 2.46 2.51 -21.49
N ALA A 68 1.60 1.56 -21.19
CA ALA A 68 0.39 1.31 -21.97
C ALA A 68 -0.59 2.49 -21.89
N VAL A 69 -0.71 3.13 -20.72
CA VAL A 69 -1.50 4.36 -20.56
C VAL A 69 -0.94 5.48 -21.42
N LEU A 70 0.35 5.74 -21.36
CA LEU A 70 1.01 6.82 -22.12
C LEU A 70 0.93 6.59 -23.63
N ASP A 71 1.24 5.38 -24.10
CA ASP A 71 1.24 5.03 -25.53
C ASP A 71 -0.17 5.14 -26.14
N ASN A 72 -1.20 4.76 -25.39
CA ASN A 72 -2.59 4.79 -25.84
C ASN A 72 -3.31 6.11 -25.51
N LYS A 73 -2.65 7.04 -24.82
CA LYS A 73 -3.26 8.26 -24.25
C LYS A 73 -4.52 7.91 -23.47
N ALA A 74 -4.41 6.91 -22.60
CA ALA A 74 -5.52 6.45 -21.78
C ALA A 74 -5.84 7.46 -20.67
N ASP A 75 -7.11 7.56 -20.30
CA ASP A 75 -7.54 8.40 -19.19
C ASP A 75 -7.18 7.74 -17.85
N LEU A 76 -7.21 6.41 -17.78
CA LEU A 76 -6.91 5.63 -16.58
C LEU A 76 -6.33 4.26 -16.97
N GLY A 77 -5.28 3.85 -16.27
CA GLY A 77 -4.80 2.47 -16.25
C GLY A 77 -5.22 1.78 -14.96
N ILE A 78 -5.56 0.50 -15.06
CA ILE A 78 -5.91 -0.36 -13.94
C ILE A 78 -5.09 -1.63 -14.06
N ILE A 79 -4.51 -2.06 -12.94
CA ILE A 79 -3.79 -3.32 -12.83
C ILE A 79 -4.27 -4.07 -11.60
N PHE A 80 -4.36 -5.39 -11.73
CA PHE A 80 -4.71 -6.29 -10.65
C PHE A 80 -3.63 -7.35 -10.47
N ASP A 81 -3.65 -8.00 -9.31
CA ASP A 81 -2.87 -9.21 -9.10
C ASP A 81 -3.59 -10.46 -9.65
N THR A 82 -3.06 -11.65 -9.35
CA THR A 82 -3.46 -12.90 -10.01
C THR A 82 -4.93 -13.27 -9.78
N ASP A 83 -5.43 -13.00 -8.57
CA ASP A 83 -6.80 -13.32 -8.15
C ASP A 83 -7.69 -12.10 -7.85
N VAL A 84 -7.21 -10.91 -8.17
CA VAL A 84 -8.01 -9.67 -8.26
C VAL A 84 -8.46 -9.16 -6.88
N ASP A 85 -7.84 -9.63 -5.80
CA ASP A 85 -8.05 -9.06 -4.47
C ASP A 85 -7.21 -7.79 -4.26
N ARG A 86 -6.13 -7.63 -5.04
CA ARG A 86 -5.30 -6.42 -5.05
C ARG A 86 -5.42 -5.65 -6.35
N SER A 87 -5.37 -4.33 -6.23
CA SER A 87 -5.42 -3.43 -7.37
C SER A 87 -4.53 -2.19 -7.19
N ALA A 88 -4.13 -1.61 -8.32
CA ALA A 88 -3.58 -0.27 -8.40
C ALA A 88 -4.06 0.40 -9.68
N ALA A 89 -3.91 1.72 -9.76
CA ALA A 89 -4.27 2.49 -10.94
C ALA A 89 -3.15 3.43 -11.38
N VAL A 90 -3.24 3.94 -12.61
CA VAL A 90 -2.32 4.91 -13.19
C VAL A 90 -3.13 6.00 -13.87
N ASP A 91 -2.84 7.27 -13.60
CA ASP A 91 -3.49 8.39 -14.25
C ASP A 91 -2.98 8.61 -15.69
N SER A 92 -3.60 9.53 -16.42
CA SER A 92 -3.29 9.82 -17.83
C SER A 92 -1.89 10.41 -18.03
N THR A 93 -1.26 10.92 -16.97
CA THR A 93 0.10 11.45 -16.97
C THR A 93 1.15 10.37 -16.67
N GLY A 94 0.70 9.16 -16.32
CA GLY A 94 1.55 8.06 -15.89
C GLY A 94 1.84 8.04 -14.39
N CYS A 95 1.18 8.89 -13.59
CA CYS A 95 1.31 8.89 -12.14
C CYS A 95 0.56 7.69 -11.54
N GLU A 96 1.22 6.96 -10.66
CA GLU A 96 0.68 5.75 -10.06
C GLU A 96 -0.19 6.07 -8.83
N PHE A 97 -1.44 5.64 -8.83
CA PHE A 97 -2.27 5.49 -7.63
C PHE A 97 -2.01 4.11 -7.03
N ASN A 98 -0.92 4.04 -6.27
CA ASN A 98 -0.47 2.83 -5.58
C ASN A 98 -0.03 3.18 -4.14
N ARG A 99 -0.01 2.20 -3.25
CA ARG A 99 0.40 2.35 -1.85
C ARG A 99 -0.35 3.50 -1.15
N ASN A 100 0.36 4.43 -0.52
CA ASN A 100 -0.24 5.59 0.18
C ASN A 100 -1.18 6.42 -0.72
N ARG A 101 -0.87 6.58 -2.03
CA ARG A 101 -1.73 7.35 -2.94
C ARG A 101 -3.07 6.68 -3.20
N LEU A 102 -3.09 5.35 -3.34
CA LEU A 102 -4.34 4.61 -3.48
C LEU A 102 -5.20 4.72 -2.22
N ILE A 103 -4.57 4.62 -1.04
CA ILE A 103 -5.27 4.79 0.24
C ILE A 103 -5.82 6.22 0.36
N ALA A 104 -5.04 7.24 0.02
CA ALA A 104 -5.48 8.63 0.04
C ALA A 104 -6.69 8.85 -0.88
N LEU A 105 -6.62 8.31 -2.10
CA LEU A 105 -7.69 8.41 -3.09
C LEU A 105 -8.98 7.73 -2.61
N MET A 106 -8.88 6.50 -2.11
CA MET A 106 -10.03 5.77 -1.58
C MET A 106 -10.59 6.43 -0.32
N SER A 107 -9.72 6.97 0.55
CA SER A 107 -10.14 7.72 1.74
C SER A 107 -10.93 8.97 1.34
N ALA A 108 -10.48 9.70 0.33
CA ALA A 108 -11.18 10.89 -0.15
C ALA A 108 -12.59 10.55 -0.68
N ILE A 109 -12.72 9.48 -1.46
CA ILE A 109 -14.02 9.02 -1.98
C ILE A 109 -14.93 8.58 -0.82
N VAL A 110 -14.44 7.76 0.10
CA VAL A 110 -15.23 7.23 1.22
C VAL A 110 -15.62 8.33 2.20
N LEU A 111 -14.76 9.31 2.47
CA LEU A 111 -15.05 10.41 3.41
C LEU A 111 -16.03 11.44 2.85
N GLU A 112 -16.19 11.54 1.53
CA GLU A 112 -17.30 12.30 0.93
C GLU A 112 -18.66 11.66 1.21
N GLU A 113 -18.73 10.33 1.19
CA GLU A 113 -19.95 9.55 1.43
C GLU A 113 -20.24 9.36 2.93
N HIS A 114 -19.19 9.20 3.73
CA HIS A 114 -19.23 8.92 5.16
C HIS A 114 -18.29 9.86 5.94
N PRO A 115 -18.66 11.15 6.10
CA PRO A 115 -17.82 12.13 6.78
C PRO A 115 -17.44 11.70 8.21
N GLY A 116 -16.16 11.82 8.54
CA GLY A 116 -15.65 11.53 9.89
C GLY A 116 -15.44 10.03 10.21
N THR A 117 -15.67 9.13 9.24
CA THR A 117 -15.41 7.70 9.43
C THR A 117 -13.92 7.40 9.67
N THR A 118 -13.67 6.29 10.35
CA THR A 118 -12.34 5.74 10.54
C THR A 118 -11.89 4.96 9.31
N ILE A 119 -10.69 5.27 8.82
CA ILE A 119 -9.99 4.53 7.76
C ILE A 119 -8.96 3.63 8.43
N VAL A 120 -9.13 2.31 8.33
CA VAL A 120 -8.19 1.33 8.89
C VAL A 120 -7.15 0.98 7.84
N THR A 121 -5.86 1.07 8.19
CA THR A 121 -4.75 0.79 7.28
C THR A 121 -3.68 -0.11 7.89
N ASP A 122 -2.74 -0.57 7.08
CA ASP A 122 -1.55 -1.28 7.57
C ASP A 122 -0.50 -0.34 8.19
N SER A 123 0.36 -0.93 9.00
CA SER A 123 1.34 -0.26 9.86
C SER A 123 2.41 0.57 9.14
N VAL A 124 2.62 0.31 7.85
CA VAL A 124 3.68 0.91 7.04
C VAL A 124 3.24 2.19 6.33
N THR A 125 2.00 2.64 6.55
CA THR A 125 1.51 3.91 6.01
C THR A 125 2.32 5.10 6.51
N SER A 126 2.45 6.10 5.64
CA SER A 126 3.21 7.33 5.89
C SER A 126 2.52 8.24 6.92
N ASP A 127 3.28 9.14 7.55
CA ASP A 127 2.71 10.20 8.39
C ASP A 127 2.06 11.32 7.56
N GLY A 128 2.51 11.51 6.32
CA GLY A 128 1.85 12.36 5.32
C GLY A 128 0.43 11.90 5.03
N LEU A 129 0.21 10.58 4.88
CA LEU A 129 -1.13 10.00 4.73
C LEU A 129 -2.00 10.22 5.97
N THR A 130 -1.47 10.02 7.18
CA THR A 130 -2.20 10.32 8.43
C THR A 130 -2.67 11.77 8.46
N THR A 131 -1.74 12.70 8.18
CA THR A 131 -2.04 14.14 8.15
C THR A 131 -3.10 14.45 7.10
N PHE A 132 -2.99 13.84 5.92
CA PHE A 132 -3.95 14.01 4.84
C PHE A 132 -5.37 13.55 5.24
N ILE A 133 -5.51 12.33 5.77
CA ILE A 133 -6.80 11.78 6.20
C ILE A 133 -7.41 12.61 7.34
N GLU A 134 -6.63 12.94 8.37
CA GLU A 134 -7.15 13.57 9.57
C GLU A 134 -7.35 15.09 9.44
N LYS A 135 -6.41 15.79 8.79
CA LYS A 135 -6.41 17.26 8.75
C LYS A 135 -7.06 17.81 7.49
N LYS A 136 -6.88 17.15 6.34
CA LYS A 136 -7.44 17.61 5.07
C LYS A 136 -8.81 16.99 4.78
N LEU A 137 -8.97 15.68 4.94
CA LEU A 137 -10.23 15.00 4.66
C LEU A 137 -11.21 14.97 5.85
N GLY A 138 -10.72 15.22 7.07
CA GLY A 138 -11.55 15.23 8.29
C GLY A 138 -12.01 13.85 8.76
N GLY A 139 -11.32 12.78 8.33
CA GLY A 139 -11.52 11.42 8.81
C GLY A 139 -10.70 11.10 10.06
N LYS A 140 -10.70 9.82 10.46
CA LYS A 140 -9.78 9.30 11.49
C LYS A 140 -8.89 8.24 10.88
N HIS A 141 -7.59 8.32 11.08
CA HIS A 141 -6.68 7.29 10.59
C HIS A 141 -6.40 6.27 11.70
N HIS A 142 -6.79 5.01 11.48
CA HIS A 142 -6.50 3.90 12.38
C HIS A 142 -5.46 2.98 11.74
N ARG A 143 -4.20 3.29 11.99
CA ARG A 143 -3.07 2.47 11.53
C ARG A 143 -2.96 1.22 12.39
N PHE A 144 -3.09 0.04 11.81
CA PHE A 144 -3.13 -1.25 12.51
C PHE A 144 -2.04 -2.23 12.03
N LYS A 145 -2.09 -3.47 12.51
CA LYS A 145 -1.17 -4.55 12.15
C LYS A 145 -1.27 -4.88 10.66
N ARG A 146 -0.13 -5.09 10.00
CA ARG A 146 -0.09 -5.44 8.58
C ARG A 146 -0.63 -6.86 8.37
N GLY A 147 -1.19 -7.09 7.18
CA GLY A 147 -1.90 -8.28 6.74
C GLY A 147 -3.38 -7.97 6.51
N TYR A 148 -3.86 -8.12 5.28
CA TYR A 148 -5.21 -7.73 4.84
C TYR A 148 -6.31 -8.17 5.82
N LYS A 149 -6.26 -9.42 6.29
CA LYS A 149 -7.20 -9.96 7.25
C LYS A 149 -7.17 -9.21 8.60
N ASN A 150 -6.00 -8.83 9.10
CA ASN A 150 -5.88 -8.05 10.34
C ASN A 150 -6.55 -6.68 10.19
N VAL A 151 -6.34 -6.01 9.06
CA VAL A 151 -6.91 -4.68 8.78
C VAL A 151 -8.44 -4.77 8.62
N ILE A 152 -8.93 -5.79 7.91
CA ILE A 152 -10.37 -6.03 7.73
C ILE A 152 -11.05 -6.39 9.06
N ASP A 153 -10.49 -7.36 9.79
CA ASP A 153 -11.06 -7.80 11.07
C ASP A 153 -11.07 -6.65 12.09
N GLU A 154 -10.08 -5.75 12.05
CA GLU A 154 -10.06 -4.56 12.90
C GLU A 154 -11.15 -3.55 12.51
N ALA A 155 -11.38 -3.29 11.23
CA ALA A 155 -12.49 -2.44 10.79
C ALA A 155 -13.85 -3.00 11.23
N ILE A 156 -14.03 -4.33 11.15
CA ILE A 156 -15.22 -5.02 11.67
C ILE A 156 -15.32 -4.84 13.20
N ARG A 157 -14.22 -5.05 13.92
CA ARG A 157 -14.17 -4.89 15.39
C ARG A 157 -14.54 -3.48 15.81
N LEU A 158 -13.98 -2.45 15.19
CA LEU A 158 -14.31 -1.05 15.45
C LEU A 158 -15.81 -0.77 15.27
N ASN A 159 -16.39 -1.23 14.15
CA ASN A 159 -17.83 -1.11 13.93
C ASN A 159 -18.66 -1.82 15.01
N SER A 160 -18.21 -2.98 15.49
CA SER A 160 -18.92 -3.73 16.54
C SER A 160 -18.96 -3.03 17.90
N VAL A 161 -18.03 -2.09 18.15
CA VAL A 161 -17.96 -1.30 19.40
C VAL A 161 -18.45 0.14 19.22
N GLY A 162 -19.08 0.46 18.08
CA GLY A 162 -19.66 1.77 17.79
C GLY A 162 -18.68 2.80 17.20
N GLU A 163 -17.47 2.38 16.81
CA GLU A 163 -16.53 3.20 16.07
C GLU A 163 -16.70 2.96 14.57
N GLU A 164 -17.39 3.89 13.89
CA GLU A 164 -17.73 3.70 12.48
C GLU A 164 -16.49 3.71 11.58
N SER A 165 -16.28 2.61 10.86
CA SER A 165 -15.30 2.49 9.77
C SER A 165 -15.99 2.00 8.50
N HIS A 166 -15.65 2.58 7.36
CA HIS A 166 -16.16 2.17 6.04
C HIS A 166 -15.09 1.63 5.09
N LEU A 167 -13.81 1.76 5.44
CA LEU A 167 -12.68 1.35 4.60
C LEU A 167 -11.58 0.68 5.42
N ALA A 168 -11.20 -0.52 5.00
CA ALA A 168 -10.00 -1.24 5.39
C ALA A 168 -9.11 -1.39 4.14
N ILE A 169 -7.90 -0.84 4.14
CA ILE A 169 -7.04 -0.86 2.94
C ILE A 169 -5.55 -0.86 3.30
N GLU A 170 -4.76 -1.65 2.57
CA GLU A 170 -3.32 -1.79 2.78
C GLU A 170 -2.50 -1.11 1.69
N THR A 171 -1.24 -0.79 2.01
CA THR A 171 -0.28 -0.32 0.98
C THR A 171 0.03 -1.35 -0.11
N SER A 172 -0.31 -2.62 0.10
CA SER A 172 -0.18 -3.71 -0.88
C SER A 172 -1.27 -3.73 -1.95
N GLY A 173 -2.32 -2.91 -1.80
CA GLY A 173 -3.45 -2.84 -2.73
C GLY A 173 -4.65 -3.71 -2.36
N HIS A 174 -4.59 -4.46 -1.25
CA HIS A 174 -5.77 -5.13 -0.65
C HIS A 174 -6.72 -4.07 -0.10
N GLY A 175 -8.02 -4.26 -0.32
CA GLY A 175 -9.03 -3.25 0.00
C GLY A 175 -10.40 -3.86 0.19
N ALA A 176 -11.05 -3.51 1.30
CA ALA A 176 -12.40 -3.96 1.63
C ALA A 176 -13.24 -2.79 2.15
N LEU A 177 -14.47 -2.72 1.67
CA LEU A 177 -15.44 -1.69 2.07
C LEU A 177 -16.60 -2.33 2.84
N LYS A 178 -17.15 -1.58 3.80
CA LYS A 178 -18.31 -2.00 4.59
C LYS A 178 -19.52 -2.30 3.71
N GLU A 179 -19.76 -1.47 2.70
CA GLU A 179 -20.85 -1.64 1.72
C GLU A 179 -20.69 -2.88 0.83
N ASN A 180 -19.45 -3.38 0.66
CA ASN A 180 -19.15 -4.62 -0.04
C ASN A 180 -18.93 -5.79 0.94
N HIS A 181 -19.59 -5.74 2.10
CA HIS A 181 -19.59 -6.80 3.12
C HIS A 181 -18.19 -7.21 3.61
N TRP A 182 -17.22 -6.28 3.61
CA TRP A 182 -15.83 -6.55 4.01
C TRP A 182 -15.13 -7.65 3.20
N LEU A 183 -15.59 -7.89 1.97
CA LEU A 183 -14.86 -8.70 1.01
C LEU A 183 -13.61 -7.96 0.55
N ASP A 184 -12.48 -8.64 0.60
CA ASP A 184 -11.24 -8.16 0.00
C ASP A 184 -11.35 -8.25 -1.52
N ASP A 185 -11.50 -7.10 -2.16
CA ASP A 185 -11.98 -7.01 -3.53
C ASP A 185 -11.35 -5.79 -4.24
N GLY A 186 -10.21 -6.04 -4.87
CA GLY A 186 -9.50 -5.05 -5.68
C GLY A 186 -10.34 -4.54 -6.84
N ALA A 187 -11.19 -5.39 -7.42
CA ALA A 187 -12.12 -4.96 -8.47
C ALA A 187 -13.15 -3.95 -7.96
N TYR A 188 -13.74 -4.20 -6.79
CA TYR A 188 -14.68 -3.25 -6.19
C TYR A 188 -14.01 -1.92 -5.84
N THR A 189 -12.76 -1.96 -5.37
CA THR A 189 -11.93 -0.75 -5.17
C THR A 189 -11.83 0.07 -6.46
N MET A 190 -11.57 -0.59 -7.60
CA MET A 190 -11.52 0.09 -8.91
C MET A 190 -12.89 0.59 -9.40
N VAL A 191 -13.99 -0.11 -9.06
CA VAL A 191 -15.35 0.38 -9.34
C VAL A 191 -15.63 1.71 -8.63
N LYS A 192 -15.14 1.93 -7.40
CA LYS A 192 -15.29 3.23 -6.70
C LYS A 192 -14.62 4.37 -7.47
N LEU A 193 -13.40 4.13 -7.99
CA LEU A 193 -12.69 5.10 -8.84
C LEU A 193 -13.46 5.39 -10.14
N LEU A 194 -13.91 4.34 -10.84
CA LEU A 194 -14.67 4.47 -12.08
C LEU A 194 -16.00 5.20 -11.88
N ASN A 195 -16.71 4.92 -10.78
CA ASN A 195 -17.95 5.62 -10.43
C ASN A 195 -17.70 7.10 -10.16
N LYS A 196 -16.58 7.45 -9.50
CA LYS A 196 -16.19 8.84 -9.27
C LYS A 196 -15.92 9.58 -10.57
N LEU A 197 -15.19 8.95 -11.50
CA LEU A 197 -14.95 9.47 -12.85
C LEU A 197 -16.25 9.67 -13.65
N ALA A 198 -17.11 8.65 -13.67
CA ALA A 198 -18.37 8.69 -14.39
C ALA A 198 -19.31 9.78 -13.85
N SER A 199 -19.40 9.90 -12.52
CA SER A 199 -20.23 10.90 -11.85
C SER A 199 -19.74 12.33 -12.12
N ALA A 200 -18.42 12.56 -12.04
CA ALA A 200 -17.82 13.85 -12.33
C ALA A 200 -18.08 14.29 -13.78
N ARG A 201 -17.94 13.36 -14.73
CA ARG A 201 -18.27 13.60 -16.15
C ARG A 201 -19.75 13.90 -16.37
N ALA A 202 -20.65 13.15 -15.72
CA ALA A 202 -22.10 13.39 -15.83
C ALA A 202 -22.51 14.78 -15.31
N LEU A 203 -21.78 15.31 -14.33
CA LEU A 203 -21.98 16.66 -13.78
C LEU A 203 -21.22 17.75 -14.57
N GLY A 204 -20.47 17.40 -15.62
CA GLY A 204 -19.62 18.34 -16.35
C GLY A 204 -18.47 18.92 -15.53
N LYS A 205 -18.06 18.22 -14.45
CA LYS A 205 -17.00 18.66 -13.53
C LYS A 205 -15.72 17.88 -13.79
N GLY A 206 -14.81 18.46 -14.57
CA GLY A 206 -13.52 17.86 -14.89
C GLY A 206 -13.57 16.81 -16.00
N VAL A 207 -12.40 16.35 -16.44
CA VAL A 207 -12.23 15.38 -17.53
C VAL A 207 -11.15 14.37 -17.16
N GLY A 208 -11.38 13.10 -17.50
CA GLY A 208 -10.38 12.04 -17.32
C GLY A 208 -9.93 11.87 -15.87
N SER A 209 -8.70 11.41 -15.68
CA SER A 209 -8.12 11.15 -14.35
C SER A 209 -7.75 12.38 -13.53
N GLU A 210 -7.80 13.60 -14.08
CA GLU A 210 -7.60 14.83 -13.29
C GLU A 210 -8.59 14.90 -12.12
N VAL A 211 -9.80 14.36 -12.30
CA VAL A 211 -10.80 14.21 -11.23
C VAL A 211 -10.25 13.42 -10.04
N LEU A 212 -9.47 12.37 -10.28
CA LEU A 212 -8.88 11.55 -9.23
C LEU A 212 -7.61 12.21 -8.67
N THR A 213 -6.77 12.77 -9.54
CA THR A 213 -5.53 13.44 -9.13
C THR A 213 -5.83 14.63 -8.20
N HIS A 214 -6.89 15.41 -8.47
CA HIS A 214 -7.35 16.48 -7.59
C HIS A 214 -7.77 16.00 -6.19
N LEU A 215 -8.29 14.78 -6.06
CA LEU A 215 -8.70 14.24 -4.76
C LEU A 215 -7.52 13.97 -3.84
N VAL A 216 -6.32 13.76 -4.38
CA VAL A 216 -5.09 13.48 -3.61
C VAL A 216 -4.11 14.66 -3.60
N GLU A 217 -4.49 15.82 -4.12
CA GLU A 217 -3.66 17.02 -4.05
C GLU A 217 -3.29 17.34 -2.59
N GLY A 218 -2.07 17.78 -2.34
CA GLY A 218 -1.61 18.11 -0.99
C GLY A 218 -1.42 16.91 -0.06
N LEU A 219 -1.48 15.68 -0.58
CA LEU A 219 -0.87 14.53 0.08
C LEU A 219 0.64 14.78 0.16
N ASP A 220 1.17 14.85 1.38
CA ASP A 220 2.61 14.96 1.59
C ASP A 220 3.28 13.60 1.40
N GLU A 221 4.33 13.57 0.60
CA GLU A 221 5.04 12.36 0.23
C GLU A 221 6.52 12.48 0.59
N PRO A 222 7.09 11.49 1.28
CA PRO A 222 8.48 11.54 1.69
C PRO A 222 9.39 11.50 0.46
N ALA A 223 10.50 12.25 0.49
CA ALA A 223 11.52 12.13 -0.55
C ALA A 223 12.23 10.76 -0.50
N VAL A 224 12.29 10.15 0.68
CA VAL A 224 12.89 8.83 0.90
C VAL A 224 11.86 7.93 1.56
N ALA A 225 11.54 6.81 0.91
CA ALA A 225 10.72 5.74 1.46
C ALA A 225 11.32 4.39 1.06
N ILE A 226 11.78 3.61 2.04
CA ILE A 226 12.44 2.32 1.80
C ILE A 226 11.92 1.22 2.71
N GLU A 227 12.02 -0.02 2.23
CA GLU A 227 11.87 -1.23 3.03
C GLU A 227 13.15 -2.04 2.93
N LEU A 228 13.76 -2.36 4.07
CA LEU A 228 14.90 -3.25 4.20
C LEU A 228 14.44 -4.52 4.93
N ARG A 229 14.83 -5.69 4.45
CA ARG A 229 14.43 -6.97 5.02
C ARG A 229 15.62 -7.63 5.71
N LEU A 230 15.65 -7.59 7.04
CA LEU A 230 16.72 -8.17 7.86
C LEU A 230 16.38 -9.63 8.14
N LYS A 231 17.03 -10.57 7.43
CA LYS A 231 16.73 -12.00 7.55
C LYS A 231 17.30 -12.56 8.86
N ILE A 232 16.57 -13.48 9.49
CA ILE A 232 17.02 -14.22 10.66
C ILE A 232 17.53 -15.58 10.18
N ASP A 233 18.80 -15.88 10.41
CA ASP A 233 19.37 -17.20 10.14
C ASP A 233 18.87 -18.19 11.20
N GLN A 234 17.93 -19.04 10.79
CA GLN A 234 17.32 -20.03 11.67
C GLN A 234 18.29 -21.13 12.13
N ASN A 235 19.42 -21.31 11.44
CA ASN A 235 20.43 -22.31 11.79
C ASN A 235 21.54 -21.73 12.68
N HIS A 236 21.47 -20.44 13.01
CA HIS A 236 22.49 -19.78 13.80
C HIS A 236 22.46 -20.25 15.26
N VAL A 237 23.63 -20.41 15.87
CA VAL A 237 23.80 -20.92 17.24
C VAL A 237 23.09 -20.07 18.30
N ASP A 238 22.94 -18.76 18.04
CA ASP A 238 22.28 -17.80 18.93
C ASP A 238 20.79 -18.06 19.12
N LEU A 239 20.12 -18.74 18.18
CA LEU A 239 18.72 -19.12 18.35
C LEU A 239 18.56 -20.26 19.37
N LYS A 240 19.64 -21.02 19.66
CA LYS A 240 19.65 -22.11 20.65
C LYS A 240 18.52 -23.15 20.45
N GLY A 241 18.13 -23.39 19.19
CA GLY A 241 17.01 -24.27 18.84
C GLY A 241 15.61 -23.69 19.10
N GLY A 242 15.53 -22.39 19.46
CA GLY A 242 14.29 -21.64 19.64
C GLY A 242 13.69 -21.11 18.33
N SER A 243 12.54 -20.46 18.44
CA SER A 243 11.82 -19.89 17.30
C SER A 243 12.46 -18.59 16.82
N PHE A 244 12.40 -18.33 15.50
CA PHE A 244 12.76 -17.00 14.98
C PHE A 244 11.89 -15.88 15.59
N ARG A 245 10.69 -16.21 16.08
CA ARG A 245 9.80 -15.26 16.75
C ARG A 245 10.39 -14.77 18.06
N ASP A 246 10.83 -15.68 18.92
CA ASP A 246 11.45 -15.34 20.20
C ASP A 246 12.71 -14.48 19.99
N TYR A 247 13.51 -14.84 18.98
CA TYR A 247 14.68 -14.07 18.58
C TYR A 247 14.31 -12.66 18.10
N GLY A 248 13.35 -12.55 17.19
CA GLY A 248 12.88 -11.28 16.67
C GLY A 248 12.25 -10.38 17.73
N GLU A 249 11.48 -10.95 18.65
CA GLU A 249 10.93 -10.22 19.81
C GLU A 249 12.03 -9.70 20.74
N ALA A 250 13.09 -10.47 20.96
CA ALA A 250 14.26 -10.02 21.72
C ALA A 250 14.97 -8.83 21.03
N VAL A 251 15.13 -8.88 19.70
CA VAL A 251 15.67 -7.75 18.91
C VAL A 251 14.81 -6.50 19.08
N LEU A 252 13.48 -6.63 18.93
CA LEU A 252 12.54 -5.51 19.05
C LEU A 252 12.57 -4.88 20.45
N LYS A 253 12.56 -5.71 21.49
CA LYS A 253 12.66 -5.26 22.89
C LYS A 253 13.98 -4.54 23.17
N HIS A 254 15.09 -5.04 22.61
CA HIS A 254 16.38 -4.38 22.75
C HIS A 254 16.38 -3.02 22.06
N LEU A 255 15.92 -2.95 20.80
CA LEU A 255 15.79 -1.69 20.07
C LEU A 255 14.93 -0.67 20.85
N GLU A 256 13.78 -1.10 21.35
CA GLU A 256 12.90 -0.25 22.17
C GLU A 256 13.64 0.36 23.36
N SER A 257 14.36 -0.46 24.14
CA SER A 257 15.12 0.03 25.30
C SER A 257 16.23 1.04 24.95
N LYS A 258 16.84 0.91 23.77
CA LYS A 258 17.87 1.84 23.28
C LYS A 258 17.26 3.17 22.83
N ILE A 259 16.06 3.12 22.24
CA ILE A 259 15.36 4.30 21.75
C ILE A 259 14.74 5.11 22.90
N GLU A 260 14.21 4.46 23.94
CA GLU A 260 13.57 5.16 25.07
C GLU A 260 14.51 6.12 25.82
N VAL A 261 15.82 5.90 25.77
CA VAL A 261 16.82 6.73 26.44
C VAL A 261 17.40 7.84 25.56
N ASP A 262 17.11 7.85 24.25
CA ASP A 262 17.65 8.84 23.32
C ASP A 262 16.63 9.96 23.07
N PRO A 263 16.92 11.22 23.46
CA PRO A 263 15.99 12.33 23.35
C PRO A 263 15.68 12.76 21.91
N ASN A 264 16.44 12.27 20.92
CA ASN A 264 16.16 12.56 19.50
C ASN A 264 15.03 11.72 18.93
N PHE A 265 14.53 10.74 19.69
CA PHE A 265 13.52 9.81 19.26
C PHE A 265 12.26 9.90 20.10
N GLN A 266 11.14 9.67 19.43
CA GLN A 266 9.84 9.58 20.05
C GLN A 266 9.12 8.34 19.53
N LYS A 267 8.86 7.38 20.42
CA LYS A 267 8.03 6.22 20.09
C LYS A 267 6.62 6.69 19.74
N ALA A 268 6.02 6.08 18.72
CA ALA A 268 4.64 6.35 18.36
C ALA A 268 3.71 6.05 19.56
N PRO A 269 2.83 6.98 19.95
CA PRO A 269 1.97 6.81 21.13
C PRO A 269 0.96 5.67 20.97
N VAL A 270 0.53 5.44 19.73
CA VAL A 270 -0.35 4.33 19.35
C VAL A 270 0.38 3.53 18.28
N ASN A 271 0.66 2.26 18.58
CA ASN A 271 1.30 1.33 17.66
C ASN A 271 0.86 -0.10 17.98
N TYR A 272 0.47 -0.87 16.95
CA TYR A 272 -0.08 -2.21 17.14
C TYR A 272 0.86 -3.33 16.70
N GLU A 273 1.99 -3.02 16.07
CA GLU A 273 3.02 -4.01 15.76
C GLU A 273 4.42 -3.42 15.71
N GLY A 274 5.42 -4.23 16.06
CA GLY A 274 6.82 -3.81 16.02
C GLY A 274 7.10 -2.57 16.86
N ILE A 275 8.11 -1.81 16.45
CA ILE A 275 8.56 -0.58 17.09
C ILE A 275 8.58 0.53 16.03
N ARG A 276 7.56 1.42 16.09
CA ARG A 276 7.49 2.63 15.27
C ARG A 276 7.99 3.85 16.04
N VAL A 277 8.93 4.57 15.47
CA VAL A 277 9.63 5.67 16.12
C VAL A 277 9.82 6.82 15.15
N SER A 278 9.51 8.03 15.59
CA SER A 278 9.82 9.27 14.87
C SER A 278 11.11 9.88 15.39
N GLY A 279 11.89 10.51 14.51
CA GLY A 279 13.16 11.17 14.85
C GLY A 279 13.75 11.85 13.61
N PHE A 280 14.57 12.88 13.81
CA PHE A 280 15.25 13.60 12.72
C PHE A 280 14.35 14.04 11.55
N GLY A 281 13.06 14.35 11.81
CA GLY A 281 12.12 14.74 10.75
C GLY A 281 11.59 13.58 9.87
N GLY A 282 11.81 12.34 10.28
CA GLY A 282 11.25 11.13 9.65
C GLY A 282 10.79 10.10 10.67
N TRP A 283 10.59 8.87 10.22
CA TRP A 283 10.23 7.75 11.08
C TRP A 283 10.80 6.42 10.58
N PHE A 284 10.95 5.46 11.48
CA PHE A 284 11.16 4.06 11.13
C PHE A 284 10.15 3.14 11.83
N LEU A 285 9.87 1.99 11.21
CA LEU A 285 9.16 0.86 11.81
C LEU A 285 10.00 -0.39 11.61
N LEU A 286 10.47 -0.99 12.71
CA LEU A 286 11.00 -2.36 12.68
C LEU A 286 9.92 -3.29 13.22
N ARG A 287 9.54 -4.30 12.43
CA ARG A 287 8.51 -5.27 12.83
C ARG A 287 8.97 -6.69 12.59
N LEU A 288 8.34 -7.65 13.26
CA LEU A 288 8.51 -9.07 13.00
C LEU A 288 7.53 -9.52 11.92
N SER A 289 8.01 -10.25 10.91
CA SER A 289 7.14 -10.84 9.89
C SER A 289 6.26 -11.96 10.48
N LEU A 290 5.02 -12.06 9.97
CA LEU A 290 4.03 -13.06 10.40
C LEU A 290 4.40 -14.48 9.95
N HIS A 291 5.03 -14.63 8.78
CA HIS A 291 5.24 -15.93 8.13
C HIS A 291 6.71 -16.26 7.94
N ASP A 292 7.54 -15.26 7.71
CA ASP A 292 8.94 -15.46 7.32
C ASP A 292 9.89 -15.10 8.48
N PRO A 293 11.06 -15.76 8.59
CA PRO A 293 12.10 -15.42 9.55
C PRO A 293 12.83 -14.13 9.14
N VAL A 294 12.14 -12.99 9.24
CA VAL A 294 12.64 -11.69 8.79
C VAL A 294 12.06 -10.56 9.66
N LEU A 295 12.87 -9.53 9.87
CA LEU A 295 12.43 -8.24 10.41
C LEU A 295 12.40 -7.19 9.29
N PRO A 296 11.23 -6.87 8.73
CA PRO A 296 11.09 -5.72 7.84
C PRO A 296 11.31 -4.41 8.60
N LEU A 297 12.18 -3.57 8.05
CA LEU A 297 12.48 -2.22 8.49
C LEU A 297 12.00 -1.24 7.43
N ASN A 298 10.98 -0.46 7.75
CA ASN A 298 10.51 0.65 6.93
C ASN A 298 11.13 1.95 7.45
N ILE A 299 11.62 2.81 6.55
CA ILE A 299 12.15 4.14 6.88
C ILE A 299 11.54 5.15 5.91
N GLU A 300 11.02 6.26 6.43
CA GLU A 300 10.66 7.45 5.66
C GLU A 300 11.33 8.70 6.23
N ALA A 301 11.78 9.59 5.34
CA ALA A 301 12.31 10.90 5.72
C ALA A 301 12.20 11.92 4.58
N ALA A 302 12.35 13.20 4.92
CA ALA A 302 12.36 14.30 3.97
C ALA A 302 13.62 14.36 3.08
N ASN A 303 14.71 13.68 3.48
CA ASN A 303 15.95 13.62 2.72
C ASN A 303 16.79 12.38 3.12
N ASN A 304 17.82 12.08 2.33
CA ASN A 304 18.69 10.92 2.56
C ASN A 304 19.49 11.01 3.87
N GLU A 305 19.94 12.21 4.26
CA GLU A 305 20.75 12.39 5.47
C GLU A 305 19.97 11.96 6.72
N ASP A 306 18.72 12.42 6.84
CA ASP A 306 17.85 12.08 7.95
C ASP A 306 17.43 10.60 7.92
N ALA A 307 17.17 10.04 6.73
CA ALA A 307 16.91 8.61 6.58
C ALA A 307 18.11 7.75 7.04
N VAL A 308 19.34 8.19 6.75
CA VAL A 308 20.57 7.53 7.21
C VAL A 308 20.71 7.63 8.72
N LYS A 309 20.41 8.78 9.36
CA LYS A 309 20.42 8.92 10.84
C LYS A 309 19.48 7.91 11.49
N LEU A 310 18.27 7.75 10.97
CA LEU A 310 17.32 6.72 11.41
C LEU A 310 17.89 5.31 11.25
N GLY A 311 18.48 5.01 10.09
CA GLY A 311 19.11 3.71 9.82
C GLY A 311 20.30 3.42 10.75
N VAL A 312 21.12 4.42 11.07
CA VAL A 312 22.27 4.30 11.99
C VAL A 312 21.82 3.94 13.40
N ALA A 313 20.73 4.55 13.88
CA ALA A 313 20.19 4.22 15.20
C ALA A 313 19.70 2.77 15.27
N VAL A 314 18.94 2.32 14.26
CA VAL A 314 18.50 0.92 14.19
C VAL A 314 19.71 -0.01 14.10
N LEU A 315 20.67 0.26 13.21
CA LEU A 315 21.88 -0.55 13.06
C LEU A 315 22.68 -0.64 14.36
N GLY A 316 22.81 0.47 15.08
CA GLY A 316 23.50 0.55 16.36
C GLY A 316 22.92 -0.40 17.41
N ALA A 317 21.59 -0.56 17.41
CA ALA A 317 20.87 -1.46 18.33
C ALA A 317 20.85 -2.92 17.86
N VAL A 318 20.72 -3.18 16.56
CA VAL A 318 20.50 -4.56 16.07
C VAL A 318 21.80 -5.30 15.70
N LYS A 319 22.93 -4.61 15.54
CA LYS A 319 24.21 -5.24 15.13
C LYS A 319 24.78 -6.25 16.15
N GLU A 320 24.33 -6.23 17.40
CA GLU A 320 24.73 -7.20 18.42
C GLU A 320 24.04 -8.57 18.25
N PHE A 321 22.99 -8.63 17.42
CA PHE A 321 22.23 -9.84 17.13
C PHE A 321 22.83 -10.57 15.92
N SER A 322 23.74 -11.52 16.18
CA SER A 322 24.57 -12.11 15.12
C SER A 322 23.84 -13.04 14.15
N ALA A 323 22.66 -13.55 14.51
CA ALA A 323 21.80 -14.29 13.60
C ALA A 323 20.97 -13.38 12.67
N LEU A 324 20.98 -12.06 12.87
CA LEU A 324 20.26 -11.10 12.05
C LEU A 324 21.16 -10.57 10.93
N ASP A 325 20.79 -10.83 9.67
CA ASP A 325 21.48 -10.27 8.51
C ASP A 325 21.22 -8.77 8.39
N THR A 326 22.20 -7.97 8.81
CA THR A 326 22.18 -6.51 8.75
C THR A 326 22.87 -5.95 7.51
N SER A 327 23.30 -6.78 6.56
CA SER A 327 24.10 -6.36 5.40
C SER A 327 23.40 -5.30 4.54
N ALA A 328 22.08 -5.42 4.36
CA ALA A 328 21.28 -4.45 3.62
C ALA A 328 21.22 -3.08 4.33
N LEU A 329 21.05 -3.09 5.66
CA LEU A 329 21.04 -1.89 6.49
C LEU A 329 22.42 -1.23 6.54
N TYR A 330 23.49 -2.02 6.69
CA TYR A 330 24.86 -1.53 6.63
C TYR A 330 25.16 -0.82 5.29
N LYS A 331 24.79 -1.45 4.16
CA LYS A 331 24.93 -0.83 2.83
C LYS A 331 24.10 0.44 2.68
N PHE A 332 22.93 0.50 3.30
CA PHE A 332 22.07 1.68 3.25
C PHE A 332 22.72 2.86 4.01
N VAL A 333 23.19 2.66 5.23
CA VAL A 333 23.78 3.75 6.05
C VAL A 333 25.12 4.26 5.52
N GLN A 334 25.79 3.50 4.64
CA GLN A 334 27.03 3.93 3.99
C GLN A 334 26.84 4.80 2.75
N ARG A 335 25.60 4.93 2.24
CA ARG A 335 25.30 5.79 1.10
C ARG A 335 25.20 7.23 1.61
N SER A 336 26.34 7.92 1.65
CA SER A 336 26.43 9.38 1.85
C SER A 336 26.04 10.12 0.58
#